data_AF-A0A9X1QNY7-F1
#
_entry.id   AF-A0A9X1QNY7-F1
#
_cell.length_a   1.000
_cell.length_b   1.000
_cell.length_c   1.000
_cell.angle_alpha   90.00
_cell.angle_beta   90.00
_cell.angle_gamma   90.00
#
_symmetry.space_group_name_H-M   'P 1'
#
loop_
_entity.id
_entity.type
_entity.pdbx_description
1 polymer ?
#
loop_
_entity_poly.entity_id
_entity_poly.type
_entity_poly.pdbx_seq_one_letter_code
_entity_poly.pdbx_strand_id
1 'polypeptide(L)'
;MMETFGPDVETFTADLEYFSTGGYLKEGEKEHWDAPFDPAAATQVKEILHRYLEALDAHREGAPPEDALAVFRRTHEALTQLNHEHGDAVLEQEEAKDLEAFFRATLSECGVTEENLEELDLSEA
;
A
#
# COMPACT_ATOMS: atom_id res chain seq x y z
N MET A 1 13.21 8.43 -1.65
CA MET A 1 12.01 7.59 -1.71
C MET A 1 10.75 8.43 -1.82
N MET A 2 10.53 9.38 -0.92
CA MET A 2 9.31 10.21 -0.92
C MET A 2 9.12 11.01 -2.21
N GLU A 3 10.19 11.65 -2.72
CA GLU A 3 10.11 12.44 -3.98
C GLU A 3 9.81 11.57 -5.20
N THR A 4 10.21 10.30 -5.18
CA THR A 4 10.11 9.39 -6.34
C THR A 4 8.78 8.64 -6.34
N PHE A 5 8.38 8.09 -5.18
CA PHE A 5 7.24 7.16 -5.05
C PHE A 5 6.06 7.74 -4.27
N GLY A 6 6.22 8.91 -3.64
CA GLY A 6 5.11 9.61 -2.98
C GLY A 6 3.92 9.86 -3.92
N PRO A 7 4.10 10.29 -5.17
CA PRO A 7 2.99 10.46 -6.12
C PRO A 7 2.20 9.17 -6.36
N ASP A 8 2.84 8.00 -6.38
CA ASP A 8 2.16 6.71 -6.56
C ASP A 8 1.27 6.39 -5.36
N VAL A 9 1.73 6.68 -4.13
CA VAL A 9 0.93 6.54 -2.90
C VAL A 9 -0.27 7.48 -2.92
N GLU A 10 -0.10 8.73 -3.37
CA GLU A 10 -1.20 9.68 -3.51
C GLU A 10 -2.25 9.18 -4.52
N THR A 11 -1.83 8.68 -5.68
CA THR A 11 -2.76 8.15 -6.69
C THR A 11 -3.50 6.91 -6.19
N PHE A 12 -2.78 5.92 -5.66
CA PHE A 12 -3.37 4.69 -5.15
C PHE A 12 -4.42 4.96 -4.06
N THR A 13 -4.10 5.83 -3.10
CA THR A 13 -5.01 6.12 -1.98
C THR A 13 -6.17 7.02 -2.37
N ALA A 14 -6.01 7.87 -3.40
CA ALA A 14 -7.11 8.62 -3.99
C ALA A 14 -8.12 7.71 -4.69
N ASP A 15 -7.66 6.65 -5.36
CA ASP A 15 -8.54 5.64 -5.98
C ASP A 15 -9.34 4.88 -4.90
N LEU A 16 -8.69 4.45 -3.81
CA LEU A 16 -9.39 3.85 -2.66
C LEU A 16 -10.45 4.78 -2.06
N GLU A 17 -10.14 6.07 -1.90
CA GLU A 17 -11.10 7.08 -1.44
C GLU A 17 -12.26 7.25 -2.43
N TYR A 18 -11.97 7.28 -3.73
CA TYR A 18 -12.97 7.41 -4.78
C TYR A 18 -13.98 6.25 -4.76
N PHE A 19 -13.51 5.01 -4.57
CA PHE A 19 -14.39 3.84 -4.48
C PHE A 19 -15.16 3.80 -3.16
N SER A 20 -14.51 4.03 -2.02
CA SER A 20 -15.15 4.00 -0.70
C SER A 20 -16.14 5.14 -0.45
N THR A 21 -16.04 6.25 -1.18
CA THR A 21 -17.01 7.35 -1.12
C THR A 21 -18.08 7.28 -2.22
N GLY A 22 -17.99 6.29 -3.11
CA GLY A 22 -18.90 6.14 -4.25
C GLY A 22 -18.77 7.29 -5.25
N GLY A 23 -17.57 7.83 -5.45
CA GLY A 23 -17.30 8.92 -6.40
C GLY A 23 -17.67 8.59 -7.85
N TYR A 24 -17.80 7.30 -8.17
CA TYR A 24 -18.27 6.79 -9.46
C TYR A 24 -19.80 6.79 -9.63
N LEU A 25 -20.55 7.03 -8.55
CA LEU A 25 -22.01 7.04 -8.57
C LEU A 25 -22.56 8.40 -8.98
N LYS A 26 -23.65 8.39 -9.74
CA LYS A 26 -24.40 9.60 -10.10
C LYS A 26 -25.23 10.10 -8.93
N GLU A 27 -25.68 11.34 -9.05
CA GLU A 27 -26.65 11.93 -8.13
C GLU A 27 -27.91 11.06 -8.06
N GLY A 28 -28.29 10.65 -6.84
CA GLY A 28 -29.42 9.76 -6.56
C GLY A 28 -29.06 8.27 -6.47
N GLU A 29 -27.93 7.81 -7.02
CA GLU A 29 -27.50 6.41 -6.88
C GLU A 29 -26.92 6.11 -5.48
N LYS A 30 -26.52 7.15 -4.74
CA LYS A 30 -26.00 7.03 -3.36
C LYS A 30 -27.08 6.74 -2.30
N GLU A 31 -28.37 6.92 -2.61
CA GLU A 31 -29.46 6.81 -1.61
C GLU A 31 -29.67 5.37 -1.09
N HIS A 32 -29.29 4.37 -1.90
CA HIS A 32 -29.42 2.95 -1.58
C HIS A 32 -28.10 2.20 -1.68
N TRP A 33 -26.99 2.94 -1.63
CA TRP A 33 -25.65 2.38 -1.74
C TRP A 33 -24.98 2.40 -0.37
N ASP A 34 -24.43 1.26 0.00
CA ASP A 34 -23.55 1.11 1.15
C ASP A 34 -22.11 1.09 0.64
N ALA A 35 -21.23 1.78 1.36
CA ALA A 35 -19.81 1.78 1.04
C ALA A 35 -19.21 0.38 1.22
N PRO A 36 -18.28 -0.03 0.34
CA PRO A 36 -17.63 -1.34 0.46
C PRO A 36 -16.77 -1.45 1.73
N PHE A 37 -16.19 -0.33 2.17
CA PHE A 37 -15.39 -0.20 3.39
C PHE A 37 -15.43 1.25 3.90
N ASP A 38 -14.91 1.48 5.10
CA ASP A 38 -14.83 2.81 5.70
C ASP A 38 -13.86 3.72 4.91
N PRO A 39 -14.28 4.90 4.41
CA PRO A 39 -13.39 5.82 3.70
C PRO A 39 -12.13 6.23 4.48
N ALA A 40 -12.17 6.17 5.81
CA ALA A 40 -10.99 6.41 6.64
C ALA A 40 -9.88 5.38 6.41
N ALA A 41 -10.19 4.19 5.90
CA ALA A 41 -9.20 3.16 5.57
C ALA A 41 -8.19 3.65 4.52
N ALA A 42 -8.64 4.41 3.50
CA ALA A 42 -7.74 4.97 2.48
C ALA A 42 -6.69 5.92 3.09
N THR A 43 -7.09 6.72 4.08
CA THR A 43 -6.16 7.59 4.82
C THR A 43 -5.18 6.77 5.67
N GLN A 44 -5.63 5.68 6.29
CA GLN A 44 -4.76 4.81 7.08
C GLN A 44 -3.72 4.08 6.21
N VAL A 45 -4.14 3.55 5.06
CA VAL A 45 -3.24 2.97 4.05
C VAL A 45 -2.18 3.98 3.63
N LYS A 46 -2.59 5.22 3.32
CA LYS A 46 -1.69 6.31 2.97
C LYS A 46 -0.62 6.56 4.03
N GLU A 47 -1.01 6.65 5.30
CA GLU A 47 -0.07 6.84 6.39
C GLU A 47 0.93 5.69 6.51
N ILE A 48 0.48 4.45 6.35
CA ILE A 48 1.35 3.26 6.39
C ILE A 48 2.37 3.31 5.26
N LEU A 49 1.95 3.62 4.04
CA LEU A 49 2.83 3.70 2.87
C LEU A 49 3.79 4.89 2.92
N HIS A 50 3.37 6.04 3.45
CA HIS A 50 4.28 7.15 3.69
C HIS A 50 5.35 6.80 4.73
N ARG A 51 4.98 6.19 5.86
CA ARG A 51 5.94 5.72 6.87
C ARG A 51 6.92 4.70 6.29
N TYR A 52 6.45 3.84 5.38
CA TYR A 52 7.31 2.92 4.64
C TYR A 52 8.35 3.65 3.80
N LEU A 53 7.94 4.63 2.98
CA LEU A 53 8.87 5.42 2.17
C LEU A 53 9.86 6.22 3.03
N GLU A 54 9.39 6.84 4.11
CA GLU A 54 10.25 7.56 5.07
C GLU A 54 11.27 6.62 5.73
N ALA A 55 10.85 5.42 6.13
CA ALA A 55 11.74 4.42 6.71
C ALA A 55 12.80 3.98 5.70
N LEU A 56 12.44 3.72 4.45
CA LEU A 56 13.40 3.38 3.40
C LEU A 56 14.39 4.52 3.10
N ASP A 57 13.92 5.77 3.05
CA ASP A 57 14.80 6.94 2.87
C ASP A 57 15.84 7.04 4.00
N ALA A 58 15.45 6.75 5.24
CA ALA A 58 16.35 6.76 6.39
C ALA A 58 17.46 5.70 6.32
N HIS A 59 17.27 4.64 5.54
CA HIS A 59 18.21 3.53 5.39
C HIS A 59 19.02 3.57 4.08
N ARG A 60 18.75 4.49 3.14
CA ARG A 60 19.27 4.38 1.76
C ARG A 60 20.80 4.46 1.60
N GLU A 61 21.52 5.05 2.54
CA GLU A 61 22.97 5.25 2.44
C GLU A 61 23.77 4.17 3.17
N GLY A 62 24.10 3.09 2.47
CA GLY A 62 25.02 2.05 2.94
C GLY A 62 24.42 1.04 3.92
N ALA A 63 23.10 1.06 4.14
CA ALA A 63 22.43 -0.01 4.86
C ALA A 63 22.42 -1.31 4.03
N PRO A 64 22.49 -2.47 4.69
CA PRO A 64 22.35 -3.74 4.02
C PRO A 64 20.92 -3.93 3.47
N PRO A 65 20.74 -4.63 2.34
CA PRO A 65 19.41 -4.89 1.75
C PRO A 65 18.40 -5.55 2.70
N GLU A 66 18.89 -6.30 3.70
CA GLU A 66 18.09 -6.94 4.75
C GLU A 66 17.30 -5.95 5.62
N ASP A 67 17.79 -4.72 5.79
CA ASP A 67 17.07 -3.67 6.53
C ASP A 67 15.83 -3.20 5.77
N ALA A 68 15.94 -3.04 4.44
CA ALA A 68 14.82 -2.69 3.57
C ALA A 68 13.75 -3.81 3.57
N LEU A 69 14.19 -5.07 3.54
CA LEU A 69 13.29 -6.22 3.68
C LEU A 69 12.57 -6.26 5.03
N ALA A 70 13.26 -5.88 6.12
CA ALA A 70 12.65 -5.79 7.44
C ALA A 70 11.63 -4.64 7.55
N VAL A 71 11.89 -3.51 6.90
CA VAL A 71 10.92 -2.41 6.75
C VAL A 71 9.70 -2.90 5.99
N PHE A 72 9.89 -3.53 4.83
CA PHE A 72 8.81 -4.11 4.04
C PHE A 72 7.93 -5.08 4.84
N ARG A 73 8.52 -6.07 5.53
CA ARG A 73 7.75 -7.07 6.30
C ARG A 73 6.83 -6.43 7.35
N ARG A 74 7.32 -5.42 8.06
CA ARG A 74 6.53 -4.68 9.06
C ARG A 74 5.39 -3.87 8.41
N THR A 75 5.66 -3.27 7.26
CA THR A 75 4.64 -2.54 6.50
C THR A 75 3.58 -3.48 5.94
N HIS A 76 3.98 -4.62 5.38
CA HIS A 76 3.06 -5.64 4.87
C HIS A 76 2.14 -6.14 5.99
N GLU A 77 2.69 -6.53 7.14
CA GLU A 77 1.90 -6.94 8.30
C GLU A 77 0.90 -5.86 8.77
N ALA A 78 1.31 -4.59 8.75
CA ALA A 78 0.41 -3.48 9.09
C ALA A 78 -0.74 -3.31 8.09
N LEU A 79 -0.47 -3.50 6.80
CA LEU A 79 -1.50 -3.44 5.74
C LEU A 79 -2.45 -4.62 5.83
N THR A 80 -1.95 -5.85 6.00
CA THR A 80 -2.78 -7.05 6.19
C THR A 80 -3.68 -6.91 7.40
N GLN A 81 -3.14 -6.43 8.53
CA GLN A 81 -3.93 -6.20 9.73
C GLN A 81 -5.03 -5.16 9.50
N LEU A 82 -4.70 -4.03 8.84
CA LEU A 82 -5.69 -3.01 8.48
C LEU A 82 -6.77 -3.58 7.55
N ASN A 83 -6.39 -4.36 6.55
CA ASN A 83 -7.33 -4.99 5.61
C ASN A 83 -8.31 -5.91 6.35
N HIS A 84 -7.78 -6.79 7.21
CA HIS A 84 -8.57 -7.67 8.08
C HIS A 84 -9.54 -6.90 9.00
N GLU A 85 -9.11 -5.77 9.59
CA GLU A 85 -9.96 -4.92 10.44
C GLU A 85 -11.14 -4.32 9.68
N HIS A 86 -10.99 -4.16 8.36
CA HIS A 86 -12.02 -3.68 7.45
C HIS A 86 -12.72 -4.81 6.67
N GLY A 87 -12.55 -6.07 7.09
CA GLY A 87 -13.25 -7.22 6.51
C GLY A 87 -12.73 -7.63 5.13
N ASP A 88 -11.44 -7.44 4.89
CA ASP A 88 -10.72 -7.85 3.66
C ASP A 88 -11.26 -7.18 2.39
N ALA A 89 -11.81 -5.98 2.54
CA ALA A 89 -12.45 -5.22 1.47
C ALA A 89 -11.65 -4.01 1.00
N VAL A 90 -10.52 -3.69 1.66
CA VAL A 90 -9.72 -2.47 1.34
C VAL A 90 -8.65 -2.79 0.32
N LEU A 91 -7.93 -3.90 0.52
CA LEU A 91 -6.86 -4.37 -0.36
C LEU A 91 -7.31 -5.71 -0.96
N GLU A 92 -8.11 -5.64 -2.03
CA GLU A 92 -8.51 -6.85 -2.75
C GLU A 92 -7.40 -7.28 -3.73
N GLN A 93 -7.67 -8.30 -4.54
CA GLN A 93 -6.67 -8.86 -5.45
C GLN A 93 -6.04 -7.82 -6.39
N GLU A 94 -6.79 -6.82 -6.85
CA GLU A 94 -6.26 -5.82 -7.78
C GLU A 94 -5.35 -4.83 -7.03
N GLU A 95 -5.77 -4.33 -5.87
CA GLU A 95 -4.99 -3.44 -5.02
C GLU A 95 -3.71 -4.11 -4.50
N ALA A 96 -3.77 -5.39 -4.16
CA ALA A 96 -2.62 -6.18 -3.73
C ALA A 96 -1.56 -6.30 -4.84
N LYS A 97 -1.97 -6.42 -6.12
CA LYS A 97 -1.03 -6.46 -7.26
C LYS A 97 -0.33 -5.12 -7.46
N ASP A 98 -1.06 -4.02 -7.33
CA ASP A 98 -0.50 -2.67 -7.45
C ASP A 98 0.50 -2.41 -6.31
N LEU A 99 0.16 -2.83 -5.08
CA LEU A 99 1.07 -2.78 -3.95
C LEU A 99 2.30 -3.68 -4.14
N GLU A 100 2.14 -4.90 -4.68
CA GLU A 100 3.28 -5.77 -5.00
C GLU A 100 4.26 -5.07 -5.97
N ALA A 101 3.74 -4.47 -7.04
CA ALA A 101 4.56 -3.74 -8.00
C ALA A 101 5.29 -2.56 -7.34
N PHE A 102 4.58 -1.80 -6.49
CA PHE A 102 5.13 -0.70 -5.71
C PHE A 102 6.24 -1.16 -4.75
N PHE A 103 6.02 -2.25 -4.01
CA PHE A 103 7.02 -2.80 -3.08
C PHE A 103 8.27 -3.30 -3.81
N ARG A 104 8.11 -4.00 -4.92
CA ARG A 104 9.26 -4.44 -5.74
C ARG A 104 10.07 -3.25 -6.24
N ALA A 105 9.42 -2.21 -6.75
CA ALA A 105 10.11 -1.02 -7.25
C ALA A 105 10.88 -0.28 -6.14
N THR A 106 10.26 -0.08 -4.98
CA THR A 106 10.88 0.61 -3.84
C THR A 106 12.03 -0.19 -3.21
N LEU A 107 11.90 -1.52 -3.10
CA LEU A 107 12.95 -2.41 -2.61
C LEU A 107 14.13 -2.50 -3.58
N SER A 108 13.87 -2.51 -4.89
CA SER A 108 14.91 -2.48 -5.92
C SER A 108 15.78 -1.23 -5.81
N GLU A 109 15.20 -0.06 -5.54
CA GLU A 109 15.95 1.19 -5.31
C GLU A 109 16.83 1.13 -4.05
N CYS A 110 16.48 0.26 -3.10
CA CYS A 110 17.28 -0.03 -1.91
C CYS A 110 18.34 -1.12 -2.12
N GLY A 111 18.51 -1.60 -3.36
CA GLY A 111 19.50 -2.63 -3.71
C GLY A 111 19.09 -4.06 -3.37
N VAL A 112 17.81 -4.29 -3.05
CA VAL A 112 17.26 -5.66 -2.91
C VAL A 112 17.17 -6.29 -4.30
N THR A 113 17.70 -7.50 -4.45
CA THR A 113 17.73 -8.21 -5.74
C THR A 113 16.45 -9.02 -5.95
N GLU A 114 16.14 -9.37 -7.20
CA GLU A 114 15.00 -10.25 -7.52
C GLU A 114 15.07 -11.59 -6.76
N GLU A 115 16.26 -12.16 -6.57
CA GLU A 115 16.46 -13.39 -5.80
C GLU A 115 15.96 -13.26 -4.34
N ASN A 116 16.08 -12.08 -3.73
CA ASN A 116 15.55 -11.81 -2.39
C ASN A 116 14.03 -11.53 -2.39
N LEU A 117 13.48 -11.11 -3.52
CA LEU A 117 12.06 -10.81 -3.68
C LEU A 117 11.24 -12.07 -3.99
N GLU A 118 11.86 -13.11 -4.57
CA GLU A 118 11.21 -14.42 -4.82
C GLU A 118 10.78 -15.13 -3.52
N GLU A 119 11.41 -14.80 -2.39
CA GLU A 119 11.05 -15.30 -1.06
C GLU A 119 9.93 -14.48 -0.38
N LEU A 120 9.49 -13.38 -0.99
CA LEU A 120 8.39 -12.55 -0.48
C LEU A 120 7.07 -13.03 -1.06
N ASP A 121 6.28 -13.72 -0.26
CA ASP A 121 4.88 -13.99 -0.59
C ASP A 121 4.05 -12.72 -0.34
N LEU A 122 3.70 -12.05 -1.43
CA LEU A 122 2.90 -10.83 -1.46
C LEU A 122 1.43 -11.11 -1.76
N SER A 123 1.04 -12.38 -1.88
CA SER A 123 -0.29 -12.79 -2.34
C SER A 123 -1.37 -12.84 -1.26
N GLU A 124 -1.00 -12.63 0.01
CA GLU A 124 -1.90 -12.70 1.18
C GLU A 124 -2.07 -11.35 1.91
N ALA A 125 -1.86 -10.22 1.23
CA ALA A 125 -2.08 -8.88 1.81
C ALA A 125 -3.57 -8.55 2.01
#